data_AF-A0A1H1JJV9-F1
#
_entry.id   AF-A0A1H1JJV9-F1
#
_cell.length_a   1.000
_cell.length_b   1.000
_cell.length_c   1.000
_cell.angle_alpha   90.00
_cell.angle_beta   90.00
_cell.angle_gamma   90.00
#
_symmetry.space_group_name_H-M   'P 1'
#
loop_
_entity.id
_entity.type
_entity.pdbx_description
1 polymer ?
#
loop_
_entity_poly.entity_id
_entity_poly.type
_entity_poly.pdbx_seq_one_letter_code
_entity_poly.pdbx_strand_id
1 'polypeptide(L)'
;MKSLLALFGVVACGAAVATLMSCGGGSGSSSSSASPSVQSLFAATALVSDGAVPAAHTDANLKNPWGVAFNPKGFVWVADNGTNVATLYDGNGVPQSLVVTIPDGKNGSASPTGIVFNGTQSFRVTENGKSGVAAFIFTGEGGTITAWAPP
;
A
#
# COMPACT_ATOMS: atom_id res chain seq x y z
N MET A 1 -51.47 59.41 -0.73
CA MET A 1 -52.59 59.16 -1.67
C MET A 1 -52.35 57.76 -2.25
N LYS A 2 -53.06 56.67 -1.96
CA LYS A 2 -54.37 56.41 -1.34
C LYS A 2 -54.23 55.15 -0.46
N SER A 3 -54.87 55.16 0.71
CA SER A 3 -55.10 53.99 1.56
C SER A 3 -56.41 53.32 1.14
N LEU A 4 -56.48 51.99 1.21
CA LEU A 4 -57.73 51.21 1.26
C LEU A 4 -57.37 49.86 1.95
N LEU A 5 -57.59 49.73 3.26
CA LEU A 5 -58.74 49.06 3.92
C LEU A 5 -58.93 47.60 3.44
N ALA A 6 -58.54 46.61 4.26
CA ALA A 6 -59.41 45.83 5.17
C ALA A 6 -60.13 44.68 4.39
N LEU A 7 -60.37 43.46 4.86
CA LEU A 7 -60.51 42.86 6.18
C LEU A 7 -60.76 41.34 5.98
N PHE A 8 -60.48 40.51 7.00
CA PHE A 8 -60.94 39.10 7.19
C PHE A 8 -60.36 38.02 6.25
N GLY A 9 -60.07 36.78 6.67
CA GLY A 9 -60.35 36.06 7.89
C GLY A 9 -59.68 34.68 7.86
N VAL A 10 -59.65 34.07 9.03
CA VAL A 10 -59.02 32.81 9.45
C VAL A 10 -59.42 31.60 8.60
N VAL A 11 -58.54 30.60 8.43
CA VAL A 11 -58.76 29.17 8.81
C VAL A 11 -57.55 28.33 8.41
N ALA A 12 -57.20 27.44 9.33
CA ALA A 12 -56.00 26.65 9.43
C ALA A 12 -56.00 25.38 8.55
N CYS A 13 -54.87 24.67 8.67
CA CYS A 13 -54.66 23.24 8.44
C CYS A 13 -54.42 22.76 7.01
N GLY A 14 -53.17 22.39 6.76
CA GLY A 14 -52.87 20.99 6.47
C GLY A 14 -52.37 20.67 5.07
N ALA A 15 -51.36 19.80 5.05
CA ALA A 15 -50.77 19.08 3.91
C ALA A 15 -49.81 19.87 3.00
N ALA A 16 -48.52 19.84 3.34
CA ALA A 16 -47.46 20.01 2.35
C ALA A 16 -47.36 18.74 1.50
N VAL A 17 -47.97 18.74 0.32
CA VAL A 17 -47.63 17.82 -0.77
C VAL A 17 -47.26 18.67 -1.97
N ALA A 18 -45.98 18.67 -2.32
CA ALA A 18 -45.51 19.19 -3.61
C ALA A 18 -44.37 18.30 -4.10
N THR A 19 -44.72 17.23 -4.81
CA THR A 19 -43.83 16.59 -5.78
C THR A 19 -44.21 17.13 -7.15
N LEU A 20 -43.28 17.83 -7.81
CA LEU A 20 -43.31 17.98 -9.26
C LEU A 20 -41.90 17.70 -9.78
N MET A 21 -41.76 16.52 -10.38
CA MET A 21 -40.62 16.11 -11.18
C MET A 21 -40.58 16.99 -12.43
N SER A 22 -39.48 17.72 -12.62
CA SER A 22 -39.19 18.39 -13.89
C SER A 22 -38.19 17.55 -14.67
N CYS A 23 -38.69 16.83 -15.67
CA CYS A 23 -37.89 16.18 -16.69
C CYS A 23 -37.66 17.19 -17.82
N GLY A 24 -36.50 17.83 -17.85
CA GLY A 24 -36.03 18.64 -18.98
C GLY A 24 -34.73 18.03 -19.52
N GLY A 25 -34.79 17.43 -20.71
CA GLY A 25 -33.69 16.68 -21.30
C GLY A 25 -32.63 17.51 -22.03
N GLY A 26 -31.39 16.98 -22.02
CA GLY A 26 -30.61 16.80 -23.24
C GLY A 26 -29.66 17.91 -23.69
N SER A 27 -28.44 17.91 -23.13
CA SER A 27 -27.20 17.86 -23.93
C SER A 27 -26.09 17.43 -22.97
N GLY A 28 -25.59 16.21 -23.17
CA GLY A 28 -24.56 15.61 -22.34
C GLY A 28 -23.31 16.47 -22.34
N SER A 29 -23.14 17.26 -21.28
CA SER A 29 -21.84 17.72 -20.85
C SER A 29 -21.44 16.76 -19.76
N SER A 30 -20.76 15.68 -20.12
CA SER A 30 -19.88 15.00 -19.19
C SER A 30 -18.86 16.04 -18.75
N SER A 31 -19.18 16.78 -17.70
CA SER A 31 -18.16 17.48 -16.93
C SER A 31 -17.34 16.38 -16.28
N SER A 32 -16.42 15.82 -17.06
CA SER A 32 -15.20 15.24 -16.54
C SER A 32 -14.61 16.35 -15.69
N SER A 33 -14.87 16.29 -14.39
CA SER A 33 -14.07 16.94 -13.38
C SER A 33 -12.67 16.37 -13.55
N ALA A 34 -11.94 16.92 -14.52
CA ALA A 34 -10.52 16.69 -14.68
C ALA A 34 -9.94 17.31 -13.41
N SER A 35 -9.71 16.45 -12.42
CA SER A 35 -8.83 16.79 -11.31
C SER A 35 -7.57 17.38 -11.95
N PRO A 36 -7.14 18.58 -11.54
CA PRO A 36 -5.96 19.21 -12.13
C PRO A 36 -4.83 18.18 -12.07
N SER A 37 -4.25 17.86 -13.22
CA SER A 37 -3.10 16.98 -13.28
C SER A 37 -1.98 17.67 -12.50
N VAL A 38 -1.71 17.19 -11.28
CA VAL A 38 -0.52 17.61 -10.54
C VAL A 38 0.66 17.16 -11.36
N GLN A 39 1.31 18.12 -12.02
CA GLN A 39 2.47 17.85 -12.84
C GLN A 39 3.61 17.46 -11.87
N SER A 40 3.89 16.16 -11.79
CA SER A 40 4.95 15.64 -10.93
C SER A 40 6.30 16.09 -11.48
N LEU A 41 7.16 16.64 -10.63
CA LEU A 41 8.57 16.90 -10.95
C LEU A 41 9.37 15.59 -11.12
N PHE A 42 8.77 14.45 -10.75
CA PHE A 42 9.38 13.13 -10.81
C PHE A 42 8.60 12.22 -11.76
N ALA A 43 9.33 11.46 -12.57
CA ALA A 43 8.77 10.35 -13.34
C ALA A 43 8.86 9.07 -12.51
N ALA A 44 7.72 8.48 -12.18
CA ALA A 44 7.68 7.17 -11.54
C ALA A 44 7.89 6.08 -12.60
N THR A 45 8.78 5.12 -12.32
CA THR A 45 8.99 3.93 -13.15
C THR A 45 8.72 2.70 -12.31
N ALA A 46 7.78 1.86 -12.75
CA ALA A 46 7.50 0.58 -12.09
C ALA A 46 8.56 -0.45 -12.52
N LEU A 47 9.44 -0.81 -11.59
CA LEU A 47 10.51 -1.78 -11.86
C LEU A 47 10.02 -3.23 -11.74
N VAL A 48 9.29 -3.55 -10.67
CA VAL A 48 8.82 -4.91 -10.38
C VAL A 48 7.36 -4.88 -9.94
N SER A 49 6.57 -5.87 -10.37
CA SER A 49 5.21 -6.12 -9.91
C SER A 49 4.98 -7.63 -9.74
N ASP A 50 3.99 -8.03 -8.96
CA ASP A 50 3.45 -9.39 -8.95
C ASP A 50 2.58 -9.72 -10.19
N GLY A 51 2.45 -8.78 -11.12
CA GLY A 51 1.62 -8.88 -12.32
C GLY A 51 0.28 -8.14 -12.22
N ALA A 52 -0.04 -7.54 -11.07
CA ALA A 52 -1.24 -6.72 -10.91
C ALA A 52 -1.17 -5.39 -11.69
N VAL A 53 0.04 -4.90 -11.96
CA VAL A 53 0.28 -3.70 -12.79
C VAL A 53 1.42 -3.93 -13.77
N PRO A 54 1.46 -3.22 -14.92
CA PRO A 54 2.61 -3.26 -15.81
C PRO A 54 3.89 -2.77 -15.11
N ALA A 55 4.96 -3.56 -15.19
CA ALA A 55 6.29 -3.24 -14.70
C ALA A 55 7.35 -3.87 -15.62
N ALA A 56 8.62 -3.44 -15.49
CA ALA A 56 9.72 -4.01 -16.28
C ALA A 56 9.96 -5.50 -16.00
N HIS A 57 9.72 -5.93 -14.76
CA HIS A 57 9.85 -7.31 -14.31
C HIS A 57 8.61 -7.77 -13.54
N THR A 58 8.38 -9.08 -13.55
CA THR A 58 7.32 -9.73 -12.77
C THR A 58 7.93 -10.71 -11.79
N ASP A 59 7.57 -10.61 -10.51
CA ASP A 59 7.97 -11.55 -9.46
C ASP A 59 6.74 -12.00 -8.66
N ALA A 60 6.42 -13.30 -8.73
CA ALA A 60 5.28 -13.88 -8.03
C ALA A 60 5.43 -13.86 -6.50
N ASN A 61 6.64 -13.62 -5.98
CA ASN A 61 6.88 -13.47 -4.55
C ASN A 61 6.49 -12.08 -4.03
N LEU A 62 6.51 -11.02 -4.85
CA LEU A 62 6.31 -9.62 -4.47
C LEU A 62 4.85 -9.29 -4.12
N LYS A 63 4.27 -10.02 -3.17
CA LYS A 63 2.88 -9.87 -2.75
C LYS A 63 2.81 -9.06 -1.48
N ASN A 64 2.03 -7.98 -1.51
CA ASN A 64 1.83 -7.11 -0.37
C ASN A 64 3.17 -6.68 0.29
N PRO A 65 4.20 -6.24 -0.44
CA PRO A 65 5.48 -5.92 0.17
C PRO A 65 5.39 -4.71 1.11
N TRP A 66 5.92 -4.82 2.33
CA TRP A 66 5.78 -3.79 3.38
C TRP A 66 7.11 -3.17 3.82
N GLY A 67 8.24 -3.81 3.54
CA GLY A 67 9.55 -3.33 3.96
C GLY A 67 10.56 -3.29 2.81
N VAL A 68 11.44 -2.29 2.84
CA VAL A 68 12.59 -2.18 1.93
C VAL A 68 13.85 -1.80 2.70
N ALA A 69 14.96 -2.49 2.45
CA ALA A 69 16.25 -2.17 3.04
C ALA A 69 17.37 -2.22 2.00
N PHE A 70 18.27 -1.25 2.11
CA PHE A 70 19.49 -1.18 1.32
C PHE A 70 20.67 -1.57 2.19
N ASN A 71 21.66 -2.21 1.58
CA ASN A 71 22.98 -2.39 2.16
C ASN A 71 24.02 -1.57 1.35
N PRO A 72 25.23 -1.32 1.88
CA PRO A 72 26.19 -0.42 1.22
C PRO A 72 26.77 -0.91 -0.11
N LYS A 73 26.59 -2.18 -0.51
CA LYS A 73 27.35 -2.80 -1.62
C LYS A 73 26.55 -3.80 -2.46
N GLY A 74 25.23 -3.83 -2.38
CA GLY A 74 24.47 -4.95 -2.91
C GLY A 74 23.03 -4.61 -3.26
N PHE A 75 22.27 -5.68 -3.49
CA PHE A 75 20.88 -5.63 -3.91
C PHE A 75 19.98 -4.96 -2.87
N VAL A 76 18.88 -4.42 -3.36
CA VAL A 76 17.75 -3.95 -2.55
C VAL A 76 17.02 -5.17 -2.02
N TRP A 77 16.76 -5.21 -0.71
CA TRP A 77 15.97 -6.27 -0.09
C TRP A 77 14.56 -5.78 0.17
N VAL A 78 13.57 -6.58 -0.21
CA VAL A 78 12.15 -6.30 0.00
C VAL A 78 11.57 -7.39 0.86
N ALA A 79 10.79 -7.00 1.88
CA ALA A 79 10.06 -7.92 2.74
C ALA A 79 8.64 -8.11 2.19
N ASP A 80 8.38 -9.31 1.68
CA ASP A 80 7.16 -9.69 0.99
C ASP A 80 6.16 -10.29 1.98
N ASN A 81 5.26 -9.44 2.52
CA ASN A 81 4.33 -9.83 3.57
C ASN A 81 3.46 -11.02 3.16
N GLY A 82 2.90 -10.99 1.95
CA GLY A 82 1.91 -11.96 1.50
C GLY A 82 2.49 -13.34 1.15
N THR A 83 3.81 -13.48 1.11
CA THR A 83 4.51 -14.72 0.74
C THR A 83 5.51 -15.17 1.81
N ASN A 84 5.66 -14.43 2.91
CA ASN A 84 6.58 -14.73 4.01
C ASN A 84 8.03 -14.89 3.59
N VAL A 85 8.48 -14.10 2.60
CA VAL A 85 9.87 -14.12 2.13
C VAL A 85 10.46 -12.72 2.10
N ALA A 86 11.77 -12.67 1.90
CA ALA A 86 12.45 -11.49 1.41
C ALA A 86 13.08 -11.79 0.05
N THR A 87 12.75 -10.95 -0.93
CA THR A 87 13.31 -10.96 -2.28
C THR A 87 14.37 -9.87 -2.44
N LEU A 88 15.26 -10.09 -3.41
CA LEU A 88 16.38 -9.19 -3.71
C LEU A 88 16.29 -8.70 -5.15
N TYR A 89 16.56 -7.41 -5.36
CA TYR A 89 16.55 -6.79 -6.69
C TYR A 89 17.78 -5.93 -6.93
N ASP A 90 18.25 -5.89 -8.17
CA ASP A 90 19.24 -4.91 -8.59
C ASP A 90 18.64 -3.53 -8.83
N GLY A 91 19.47 -2.56 -9.22
CA GLY A 91 19.03 -1.18 -9.47
C GLY A 91 18.03 -1.04 -10.63
N ASN A 92 17.86 -2.07 -11.46
CA ASN A 92 16.88 -2.11 -12.56
C ASN A 92 15.64 -2.95 -12.21
N GLY A 93 15.58 -3.52 -11.00
CA GLY A 93 14.49 -4.39 -10.58
C GLY A 93 14.62 -5.85 -11.00
N VAL A 94 15.80 -6.31 -11.42
CA VAL A 94 15.98 -7.72 -11.80
C VAL A 94 15.94 -8.58 -10.53
N PRO A 95 15.01 -9.55 -10.41
CA PRO A 95 14.96 -10.46 -9.26
C PRO A 95 16.21 -11.34 -9.18
N GLN A 96 16.74 -11.54 -7.98
CA GLN A 96 17.90 -12.39 -7.75
C GLN A 96 17.50 -13.81 -7.32
N SER A 97 18.42 -14.76 -7.49
CA SER A 97 18.15 -16.17 -7.18
C SER A 97 17.99 -16.45 -5.68
N LEU A 98 18.55 -15.61 -4.81
CA LEU A 98 18.37 -15.73 -3.38
C LEU A 98 16.99 -15.23 -2.99
N VAL A 99 16.20 -16.11 -2.35
CA VAL A 99 14.96 -15.77 -1.68
C VAL A 99 15.07 -16.28 -0.25
N VAL A 100 14.85 -15.40 0.72
CA VAL A 100 14.98 -15.73 2.13
C VAL A 100 13.61 -15.98 2.73
N THR A 101 13.33 -17.21 3.16
CA THR A 101 12.11 -17.51 3.91
C THR A 101 12.19 -16.93 5.31
N ILE A 102 11.12 -16.27 5.73
CA ILE A 102 10.99 -15.70 7.06
C ILE A 102 10.10 -16.65 7.87
N PRO A 103 10.59 -17.23 8.98
CA PRO A 103 9.85 -18.25 9.69
C PRO A 103 8.68 -17.67 10.48
N ASP A 104 7.63 -18.47 10.61
CA ASP A 104 6.44 -18.13 11.39
C ASP A 104 6.75 -17.87 12.87
N GLY A 105 5.89 -17.08 13.48
CA GLY A 105 5.90 -16.82 14.91
C GLY A 105 5.05 -17.78 15.71
N LYS A 106 5.21 -17.71 17.03
CA LYS A 106 4.32 -18.44 17.96
C LYS A 106 2.86 -17.99 17.86
N ASN A 107 2.62 -16.75 17.39
CA ASN A 107 1.29 -16.16 17.30
C ASN A 107 0.72 -16.18 15.88
N GLY A 108 1.38 -16.84 14.92
CA GLY A 108 0.87 -16.98 13.55
C GLY A 108 1.96 -16.84 12.49
N SER A 109 1.50 -16.67 11.25
CA SER A 109 2.31 -16.43 10.05
C SER A 109 3.38 -15.36 10.28
N ALA A 110 4.54 -15.50 9.65
CA ALA A 110 5.58 -14.48 9.71
C ALA A 110 5.03 -13.10 9.32
N SER A 111 4.39 -13.01 8.14
CA SER A 111 3.79 -11.80 7.56
C SER A 111 4.68 -10.58 7.82
N PRO A 112 5.88 -10.53 7.19
CA PRO A 112 6.86 -9.53 7.52
C PRO A 112 6.34 -8.11 7.26
N THR A 113 6.61 -7.21 8.20
CA THR A 113 6.16 -5.81 8.17
C THR A 113 7.31 -4.83 8.12
N GLY A 114 8.53 -5.28 8.42
CA GLY A 114 9.72 -4.44 8.46
C GLY A 114 10.98 -5.25 8.23
N ILE A 115 11.99 -4.58 7.66
CA ILE A 115 13.32 -5.12 7.40
C ILE A 115 14.35 -4.02 7.65
N VAL A 116 15.47 -4.39 8.26
CA VAL A 116 16.64 -3.51 8.41
C VAL A 116 17.91 -4.25 8.06
N PHE A 117 18.85 -3.54 7.43
CA PHE A 117 20.22 -4.02 7.28
C PHE A 117 20.97 -3.87 8.60
N ASN A 118 21.68 -4.92 9.01
CA ASN A 118 22.58 -4.90 10.16
C ASN A 118 24.02 -4.62 9.71
N GLY A 119 24.47 -3.37 9.87
CA GLY A 119 25.84 -2.95 9.58
C GLY A 119 26.84 -3.24 10.72
N THR A 120 26.44 -3.99 11.75
CA THR A 120 27.26 -4.26 12.94
C THR A 120 27.71 -5.72 13.02
N GLN A 121 28.61 -6.03 13.96
CA GLN A 121 28.98 -7.42 14.29
C GLN A 121 28.09 -8.03 15.38
N SER A 122 27.10 -7.28 15.87
CA SER A 122 26.14 -7.71 16.88
C SER A 122 24.97 -8.42 16.22
N PHE A 123 24.11 -9.07 17.04
CA PHE A 123 22.96 -9.84 16.59
C PHE A 123 23.36 -11.15 15.88
N ARG A 124 23.91 -12.10 16.64
CA ARG A 124 24.16 -13.46 16.15
C ARG A 124 22.91 -14.30 16.28
N VAL A 125 22.55 -14.98 15.21
CA VAL A 125 21.47 -15.98 15.17
C VAL A 125 22.04 -17.37 14.99
N THR A 126 21.36 -18.35 15.57
CA THR A 126 21.74 -19.76 15.47
C THR A 126 20.54 -20.56 14.98
N GLU A 127 20.74 -21.34 13.93
CA GLU A 127 19.75 -22.25 13.38
C GLU A 127 20.44 -23.55 12.96
N ASN A 128 19.87 -24.69 13.34
CA ASN A 128 20.38 -26.02 12.97
C ASN A 128 21.89 -26.22 13.28
N GLY A 129 22.35 -25.67 14.41
CA GLY A 129 23.75 -25.75 14.84
C GLY A 129 24.72 -24.83 14.11
N LYS A 130 24.25 -24.00 13.17
CA LYS A 130 25.05 -22.96 12.50
C LYS A 130 24.78 -21.60 13.12
N SER A 131 25.83 -20.83 13.38
CA SER A 131 25.72 -19.49 13.95
C SER A 131 26.40 -18.45 13.07
N GLY A 132 25.69 -17.38 12.75
CA GLY A 132 26.19 -16.27 11.95
C GLY A 132 25.76 -14.93 12.52
N VAL A 133 26.49 -13.87 12.17
CA VAL A 133 25.99 -12.50 12.39
C VAL A 133 24.91 -12.25 11.35
N ALA A 134 23.72 -11.83 11.80
CA ALA A 134 22.64 -11.52 10.87
C ALA A 134 23.02 -10.35 9.96
N ALA A 135 22.78 -10.48 8.67
CA ALA A 135 22.90 -9.37 7.72
C ALA A 135 21.59 -8.55 7.65
N PHE A 136 20.44 -9.21 7.82
CA PHE A 136 19.13 -8.56 7.82
C PHE A 136 18.29 -9.04 8.98
N ILE A 137 17.53 -8.12 9.58
CA ILE A 137 16.64 -8.36 10.70
C ILE A 137 15.23 -7.96 10.27
N PHE A 138 14.24 -8.77 10.63
CA PHE A 138 12.86 -8.65 10.21
C PHE A 138 11.93 -8.55 11.41
N THR A 139 10.83 -7.82 11.24
CA THR A 139 9.68 -7.85 12.15
C THR A 139 8.47 -8.40 11.40
N GLY A 140 7.55 -9.07 12.10
CA GLY A 140 6.37 -9.68 11.49
C GLY A 140 5.12 -9.66 12.35
N GLU A 141 3.94 -9.80 11.73
CA GLU A 141 2.64 -9.80 12.42
C GLU A 141 2.48 -10.97 13.38
N GLY A 142 3.21 -12.08 13.17
CA GLY A 142 3.32 -13.20 14.11
C GLY A 142 4.00 -12.85 15.45
N GLY A 143 4.36 -11.58 15.66
CA GLY A 143 4.98 -11.06 16.88
C GLY A 143 6.45 -11.45 17.00
N THR A 144 7.15 -11.59 15.88
CA THR A 144 8.53 -12.05 15.83
C THR A 144 9.51 -10.94 15.48
N ILE A 145 10.72 -11.08 16.02
CA ILE A 145 11.95 -10.51 15.46
C ILE A 145 12.78 -11.69 14.99
N THR A 146 12.92 -11.84 13.68
CA THR A 146 13.73 -12.90 13.04
C THR A 146 14.88 -12.26 12.29
N ALA A 147 15.88 -13.05 11.90
CA ALA A 147 16.99 -12.51 11.14
C ALA A 147 17.66 -13.57 10.28
N TRP A 148 18.27 -13.11 9.21
CA TRP A 148 18.99 -13.94 8.26
C TRP A 148 20.48 -13.67 8.34
N ALA A 149 21.26 -14.75 8.50
CA ALA A 149 22.70 -14.74 8.36
C ALA A 149 23.09 -15.58 7.13
N PRO A 150 24.04 -15.12 6.30
CA PRO A 150 24.56 -15.94 5.21
C PRO A 150 25.22 -17.22 5.76
N PRO A 151 25.15 -18.33 5.00
CA PRO A 151 25.67 -19.64 5.41
C PRO A 151 27.19 -19.69 5.58
#